data_AF-A0A9E4RQG9-F1
#
_entry.id   AF-A0A9E4RQG9-F1
#
_cell.length_a   1.000
_cell.length_b   1.000
_cell.length_c   1.000
_cell.angle_alpha   90.00
_cell.angle_beta   90.00
_cell.angle_gamma   90.00
#
_symmetry.space_group_name_H-M   'P 1'
#
loop_
_entity.id
_entity.type
_entity.pdbx_description
1 polymer ?
#
loop_
_entity_poly.entity_id
_entity_poly.type
_entity_poly.pdbx_seq_one_letter_code
_entity_poly.pdbx_strand_id
1 'polypeptide(L)'
;MSLNVLGSMLESCSQYQRLEESLKKSRVRSRAQVLSNAVPFTLSTIWRRLEQPMLVVTPKPEDARRVHEQLLNWIGDDSTVLHFQESEILPFERLSSDRETVHQRLRTLAALDNLDGKAPIVVASTAALAQKTLDR
;
A
#
# COMPACT_ATOMS: atom_id res chain seq x y z
N MET A 1 16.52 10.04 2.33
CA MET A 1 16.18 11.24 1.53
C MET A 1 14.97 10.88 0.68
N SER A 2 13.81 11.51 0.91
CA SER A 2 12.58 11.17 0.20
C SER A 2 12.52 11.83 -1.18
N LEU A 3 12.10 11.08 -2.22
CA LEU A 3 11.95 11.59 -3.60
C LEU A 3 10.66 12.40 -3.84
N ASN A 4 9.97 12.81 -2.77
CA ASN A 4 8.67 13.48 -2.77
C ASN A 4 8.57 14.72 -3.67
N VAL A 5 9.66 15.47 -3.85
CA VAL A 5 9.68 16.73 -4.62
C VAL A 5 9.23 16.53 -6.07
N LEU A 6 9.52 15.35 -6.64
CA LEU A 6 9.14 15.01 -8.01
C LEU A 6 7.61 14.89 -8.19
N GLY A 7 6.84 14.76 -7.10
CA GLY A 7 5.38 14.69 -7.15
C GLY A 7 4.75 15.89 -7.86
N SER A 8 5.36 17.06 -7.72
CA SER A 8 4.94 18.29 -8.41
C SER A 8 4.94 18.16 -9.95
N MET A 9 5.80 17.32 -10.52
CA MET A 9 5.80 17.05 -11.96
C MET A 9 4.54 16.30 -12.39
N LEU A 10 4.09 15.32 -11.60
CA LEU A 10 2.87 14.57 -11.90
C LEU A 10 1.62 15.43 -11.73
N GLU A 11 1.63 16.33 -10.75
CA GLU A 11 0.55 17.28 -10.47
C GLU A 11 0.30 18.25 -11.64
N SER A 12 1.32 18.53 -12.45
CA SER A 12 1.19 19.34 -13.67
C SER A 12 0.48 18.62 -14.84
N CYS A 13 0.35 17.29 -14.78
CA CYS A 13 -0.30 16.52 -15.85
C CYS A 13 -1.83 16.56 -15.73
N SER A 14 -2.51 17.03 -16.79
CA SER A 14 -3.98 17.06 -16.84
C SER A 14 -4.65 15.71 -16.63
N GLN A 15 -4.01 14.61 -17.06
CA GLN A 15 -4.51 13.25 -16.86
C GLN A 15 -4.50 12.85 -15.39
N TYR A 16 -3.48 13.28 -14.64
CA TYR A 16 -3.38 13.06 -13.21
C TYR A 16 -4.45 13.85 -12.45
N GLN A 17 -4.64 15.13 -12.79
CA GLN A 17 -5.66 15.98 -12.17
C GLN A 17 -7.07 15.37 -12.33
N ARG A 18 -7.41 14.87 -13.52
CA ARG A 18 -8.68 14.16 -13.76
C ARG A 18 -8.81 12.90 -12.92
N LEU A 19 -7.71 12.14 -12.74
CA LEU A 19 -7.71 10.96 -11.89
C LEU A 19 -7.93 11.34 -10.42
N GLU A 20 -7.23 12.37 -9.92
CA GLU A 20 -7.37 12.88 -8.55
C GLU A 20 -8.82 13.34 -8.29
N GLU A 21 -9.40 14.16 -9.17
CA GLU A 21 -10.79 14.61 -9.08
C GLU A 21 -11.78 13.46 -9.09
N SER A 22 -11.52 12.44 -9.90
CA SER A 22 -12.35 11.24 -9.97
C SER A 22 -12.30 10.46 -8.65
N LEU A 23 -11.11 10.32 -8.04
CA LEU A 23 -10.93 9.60 -6.78
C LEU A 23 -11.51 10.31 -5.55
N LYS A 24 -11.72 11.63 -5.60
CA LYS A 24 -12.37 12.39 -4.50
C LYS A 24 -13.85 12.07 -4.27
N LYS A 25 -14.50 11.37 -5.20
CA LYS A 25 -15.90 10.94 -5.07
C LYS A 25 -15.98 9.71 -4.15
N SER A 26 -17.07 9.60 -3.37
CA SER A 26 -17.22 8.53 -2.36
C SER A 26 -17.14 7.10 -2.90
N ARG A 27 -17.57 6.87 -4.15
CA ARG A 27 -17.46 5.56 -4.81
C ARG A 27 -17.20 5.72 -6.29
N VAL A 28 -15.98 5.36 -6.70
CA VAL A 28 -15.53 5.47 -8.09
C VAL A 28 -14.69 4.27 -8.48
N ARG A 29 -14.77 3.92 -9.76
CA ARG A 29 -13.86 2.97 -10.41
C ARG A 29 -13.11 3.71 -11.52
N SER A 30 -11.82 3.93 -11.30
CA SER A 30 -10.94 4.57 -12.27
C SER A 30 -9.87 3.60 -12.75
N ARG A 31 -9.42 3.80 -13.98
CA ARG A 31 -8.31 3.05 -14.58
C ARG A 31 -7.28 4.03 -15.06
N ALA A 32 -6.04 3.80 -14.67
CA ALA A 32 -4.88 4.55 -15.15
C ALA A 32 -3.89 3.58 -15.81
N GLN A 33 -3.19 4.05 -16.83
CA GLN A 33 -2.03 3.37 -17.39
C GLN A 33 -0.80 4.19 -17.00
N VAL A 34 0.14 3.52 -16.34
CA VAL A 34 1.35 4.14 -15.82
C VAL A 34 2.51 3.21 -16.16
N LEU A 35 3.67 3.77 -16.46
CA LEU A 35 4.90 2.99 -16.61
C LEU A 35 5.18 2.21 -15.32
N SER A 36 5.63 0.97 -15.42
CA SER A 36 5.78 0.08 -14.26
C SER A 36 6.62 0.70 -13.13
N ASN A 37 7.71 1.38 -13.47
CA ASN A 37 8.61 2.03 -12.50
C ASN A 37 8.04 3.35 -11.93
N ALA A 38 7.01 3.92 -12.57
CA ALA A 38 6.33 5.13 -12.09
C ALA A 38 5.10 4.81 -11.21
N VAL A 39 4.77 3.53 -11.00
CA VAL A 39 3.67 3.12 -10.12
C VAL A 39 3.88 3.60 -8.67
N PRO A 40 5.02 3.35 -8.00
CA PRO A 40 5.24 3.80 -6.63
C PRO A 40 5.21 5.33 -6.50
N PHE A 41 5.81 6.01 -7.47
CA PHE A 41 5.77 7.46 -7.59
C PHE A 41 4.33 7.99 -7.68
N THR A 42 3.52 7.40 -8.55
CA THR A 42 2.13 7.80 -8.74
C THR A 42 1.30 7.52 -7.48
N LEU A 43 1.44 6.34 -6.89
CA LEU A 43 0.75 5.96 -5.65
C LEU A 43 1.10 6.87 -4.48
N SER A 44 2.39 7.18 -4.28
CA SER A 44 2.85 8.11 -3.23
C SER A 44 2.26 9.51 -3.40
N THR A 45 2.10 9.96 -4.65
CA THR A 45 1.56 11.29 -4.96
C THR A 45 0.04 11.31 -4.73
N ILE A 46 -0.69 10.28 -5.14
CA ILE A 46 -2.12 10.12 -4.85
C ILE A 46 -2.35 10.06 -3.33
N TRP A 47 -1.60 9.23 -2.61
CA TRP A 47 -1.73 9.05 -1.16
C TRP A 47 -1.53 10.37 -0.41
N ARG A 48 -0.48 11.14 -0.75
CA ARG A 48 -0.22 12.45 -0.17
C ARG A 48 -1.34 13.47 -0.46
N ARG A 49 -1.97 13.40 -1.64
CA ARG A 49 -3.02 14.34 -2.05
C ARG A 49 -4.38 14.00 -1.44
N LEU A 50 -4.67 12.72 -1.25
CA LEU A 50 -5.93 12.27 -0.66
C LEU A 50 -5.90 12.28 0.87
N GLU A 51 -4.72 12.12 1.49
CA GLU A 51 -4.56 12.04 2.95
C GLU A 51 -5.47 10.99 3.60
N GLN A 52 -5.75 9.92 2.86
CA GLN A 52 -6.65 8.83 3.25
C GLN A 52 -5.91 7.49 3.27
N PRO A 53 -6.31 6.55 4.16
CA PRO A 53 -5.70 5.22 4.19
C PRO A 53 -5.84 4.54 2.84
N MET A 54 -4.74 3.96 2.35
CA MET A 54 -4.68 3.37 1.01
C MET A 54 -4.24 1.91 1.08
N LEU A 55 -5.03 1.01 0.49
CA LEU A 55 -4.66 -0.38 0.28
C LEU A 55 -4.20 -0.59 -1.17
N VAL A 56 -2.93 -0.96 -1.35
CA VAL A 56 -2.33 -1.31 -2.63
C VAL A 56 -2.30 -2.83 -2.75
N VAL A 57 -3.00 -3.35 -3.74
CA VAL A 57 -3.09 -4.79 -3.98
C VAL A 57 -2.26 -5.19 -5.20
N THR A 58 -1.34 -6.13 -5.01
CA THR A 58 -0.53 -6.69 -6.10
C THR A 58 -0.88 -8.16 -6.36
N PRO A 59 -0.59 -8.72 -7.55
CA PRO A 59 -0.91 -10.12 -7.83
C PRO A 59 -0.09 -11.10 -6.99
N LYS A 60 1.22 -10.86 -6.83
CA LYS A 60 2.17 -11.77 -6.18
C LYS A 60 2.86 -11.15 -4.95
N PRO A 61 3.31 -11.97 -3.99
CA PRO A 61 4.08 -11.51 -2.83
C PRO A 61 5.32 -10.69 -3.23
N GLU A 62 6.03 -11.14 -4.27
CA GLU A 62 7.26 -10.48 -4.71
C GLU A 62 7.02 -9.09 -5.29
N ASP A 63 5.85 -8.89 -5.90
CA ASP A 63 5.42 -7.59 -6.39
C ASP A 63 5.00 -6.69 -5.23
N ALA A 64 4.35 -7.24 -4.19
CA ALA A 64 4.01 -6.49 -2.97
C ALA A 64 5.27 -5.99 -2.28
N ARG A 65 6.26 -6.87 -2.06
CA ARG A 65 7.55 -6.52 -1.46
C ARG A 65 8.28 -5.45 -2.28
N ARG A 66 8.37 -5.62 -3.61
CA ARG A 66 9.03 -4.64 -4.49
C ARG A 66 8.35 -3.27 -4.43
N VAL A 67 7.02 -3.22 -4.47
CA VAL A 67 6.28 -1.96 -4.39
C VAL A 67 6.44 -1.31 -3.03
N HIS A 68 6.43 -2.09 -1.94
CA HIS A 68 6.68 -1.61 -0.58
C HIS A 68 8.07 -0.97 -0.46
N GLU A 69 9.13 -1.66 -0.87
CA GLU A 69 10.50 -1.14 -0.87
C GLU A 69 10.63 0.14 -1.70
N GLN A 70 9.98 0.19 -2.87
CA GLN A 70 9.98 1.39 -3.69
C GLN A 70 9.23 2.55 -3.01
N LEU A 71 8.07 2.30 -2.41
CA LEU A 71 7.27 3.32 -1.71
C LEU A 71 8.00 3.92 -0.51
N LEU A 72 8.78 3.13 0.24
CA LEU A 72 9.63 3.63 1.32
C LEU A 72 10.60 4.72 0.82
N ASN A 73 11.18 4.53 -0.36
CA ASN A 73 12.09 5.52 -0.97
C ASN A 73 11.36 6.81 -1.40
N TRP A 74 10.10 6.70 -1.82
CA TRP A 74 9.31 7.86 -2.23
C TRP A 74 8.82 8.66 -1.01
N ILE A 75 8.13 8.00 -0.08
CA ILE A 75 7.46 8.64 1.06
C ILE A 75 8.48 9.04 2.13
N GLY A 76 9.47 8.17 2.41
CA GLY A 76 10.53 8.41 3.39
C GLY A 76 10.12 8.27 4.86
N ASP A 77 8.92 7.74 5.14
CA ASP A 77 8.41 7.48 6.48
C ASP A 77 7.96 6.02 6.60
N ASP A 78 8.84 5.19 7.17
CA ASP A 78 8.64 3.75 7.37
C ASP A 78 7.44 3.44 8.27
N SER A 79 7.01 4.37 9.13
CA SER A 79 5.86 4.16 10.01
C SER A 79 4.53 4.18 9.25
N THR A 80 4.51 4.83 8.08
CA THR A 80 3.31 5.04 7.28
C THR A 80 3.16 4.01 6.16
N VAL A 81 4.28 3.44 5.68
CA VAL A 81 4.32 2.46 4.59
C VAL A 81 4.43 1.05 5.14
N LEU A 82 3.29 0.36 5.20
CA LEU A 82 3.17 -0.95 5.82
C LEU A 82 3.11 -2.05 4.75
N HIS A 83 3.75 -3.18 5.04
CA HIS A 83 3.67 -4.39 4.21
C HIS A 83 2.87 -5.45 4.95
N PHE A 84 1.71 -5.84 4.41
CA PHE A 84 0.90 -6.92 4.94
C PHE A 84 1.37 -8.25 4.38
N GLN A 85 2.28 -8.90 5.10
CA GLN A 85 2.93 -10.13 4.64
C GLN A 85 1.98 -11.32 4.54
N GLU A 86 2.25 -12.16 3.57
CA GLU A 86 1.68 -13.48 3.38
C GLU A 86 2.27 -14.49 4.37
N SER A 87 1.44 -15.37 4.92
CA SER A 87 1.93 -16.60 5.55
C SER A 87 2.30 -17.63 4.47
N GLU A 88 3.50 -18.19 4.53
CA GLU A 88 3.95 -19.25 3.62
C GLU A 88 3.34 -20.64 3.94
N ILE A 89 2.56 -20.75 5.01
CA ILE A 89 1.88 -21.99 5.37
C ILE A 89 0.80 -22.33 4.34
N LEU A 90 0.86 -23.54 3.81
CA LEU A 90 -0.17 -24.08 2.94
C LEU A 90 -1.44 -24.47 3.72
N PRO A 91 -2.63 -24.45 3.10
CA PRO A 91 -3.84 -24.98 3.73
C PRO A 91 -3.62 -26.40 4.27
N PHE A 92 -4.01 -26.63 5.53
CA PHE A 92 -3.87 -27.91 6.27
C PHE A 92 -2.45 -28.34 6.65
N GLU A 93 -1.44 -27.52 6.36
CA GLU A 93 -0.08 -27.75 6.82
C GLU A 93 0.05 -27.46 8.32
N ARG A 94 0.70 -28.37 9.05
CA ARG A 94 0.86 -28.30 10.51
C ARG A 94 2.18 -27.62 10.89
N LEU A 95 2.48 -26.50 10.24
CA LEU A 95 3.60 -25.64 10.60
C LEU A 95 3.06 -24.36 11.23
N SER A 96 3.78 -23.84 12.22
CA SER A 96 3.52 -22.51 12.76
C SER A 96 4.11 -21.44 11.84
N SER A 97 3.41 -20.32 11.67
CA SER A 97 3.91 -19.21 10.85
C SER A 97 5.19 -18.69 11.48
N ASP A 98 6.10 -18.16 10.67
CA ASP A 98 7.25 -17.48 11.22
C ASP A 98 6.79 -16.31 12.11
N ARG A 99 7.48 -16.14 13.24
CA ARG A 99 7.12 -15.14 14.25
C ARG A 99 7.21 -13.73 13.68
N GLU A 100 8.12 -13.51 12.75
CA GLU A 100 8.29 -12.23 12.05
C GLU A 100 7.06 -11.90 11.20
N THR A 101 6.56 -12.85 10.41
CA THR A 101 5.35 -12.68 9.61
C THR A 101 4.14 -12.38 10.48
N VAL A 102 3.98 -13.10 11.59
CA VAL A 102 2.88 -12.85 12.56
C VAL A 102 3.00 -11.44 13.14
N HIS A 103 4.20 -11.04 13.58
CA HIS A 103 4.43 -9.71 14.15
C HIS A 103 4.11 -8.60 13.14
N GLN A 104 4.58 -8.73 11.90
CA GLN A 104 4.38 -7.74 10.85
C GLN A 104 2.89 -7.60 10.46
N ARG A 105 2.15 -8.72 10.40
CA ARG A 105 0.70 -8.70 10.18
C ARG A 105 -0.04 -8.00 11.32
N LEU A 106 0.26 -8.35 12.57
CA LEU A 106 -0.34 -7.71 13.75
C LEU A 106 -0.03 -6.22 13.81
N ARG A 107 1.22 -5.82 13.52
CA ARG A 107 1.62 -4.42 13.44
C ARG A 107 0.80 -3.65 12.40
N THR A 108 0.58 -4.25 11.24
CA THR A 108 -0.23 -3.63 10.17
C THR A 108 -1.69 -3.48 10.59
N LEU A 109 -2.27 -4.50 11.20
CA LEU A 109 -3.65 -4.46 11.69
C LEU A 109 -3.83 -3.46 12.83
N ALA A 110 -2.88 -3.38 13.76
CA ALA A 110 -2.90 -2.42 14.86
C ALA A 110 -2.82 -0.97 14.35
N ALA A 111 -2.01 -0.71 13.32
CA ALA A 111 -1.93 0.60 12.69
C ALA A 111 -3.21 0.98 11.92
N LEU A 112 -3.97 0.00 11.41
CA LEU A 112 -5.27 0.24 10.81
C LEU A 112 -6.38 0.45 11.86
N ASP A 113 -6.27 -0.18 13.02
CA ASP A 113 -7.21 0.02 14.12
C ASP A 113 -7.05 1.39 14.78
N ASN A 114 -5.82 1.89 14.87
CA ASN A 114 -5.51 3.16 15.49
C ASN A 114 -4.90 4.15 14.47
N LEU A 115 -5.77 4.89 13.77
CA LEU A 115 -5.40 5.87 12.74
C LEU A 115 -4.91 7.23 13.31
N ASP A 116 -4.49 7.27 14.57
CA ASP A 116 -4.06 8.49 15.24
C ASP A 116 -2.77 9.07 14.63
N GLY A 117 -2.92 10.01 13.69
CA GLY A 117 -1.85 10.91 13.22
C GLY A 117 -1.65 10.96 11.71
N LYS A 118 -1.56 9.81 11.01
CA LYS A 118 -1.37 9.74 9.55
C LYS A 118 -2.06 8.53 8.93
N ALA A 119 -2.68 8.74 7.78
CA ALA A 119 -3.28 7.69 6.98
C ALA A 119 -2.22 6.69 6.47
N PRO A 120 -2.24 5.40 6.85
CA PRO A 120 -1.25 4.43 6.37
C PRO A 120 -1.47 4.06 4.90
N ILE A 121 -0.38 3.69 4.23
CA ILE A 121 -0.42 2.98 2.94
C ILE A 121 0.00 1.53 3.18
N VAL A 122 -0.91 0.61 2.95
CA VAL A 122 -0.70 -0.83 3.14
C VAL A 122 -0.52 -1.47 1.78
N VAL A 123 0.59 -2.20 1.60
CA VAL A 123 0.83 -3.01 0.41
C VAL A 123 0.59 -4.47 0.76
N ALA A 124 -0.18 -5.19 -0.05
CA ALA A 124 -0.50 -6.60 0.15
C ALA A 124 -0.60 -7.31 -1.19
N SER A 125 -0.21 -8.60 -1.27
CA SER A 125 -0.62 -9.40 -2.41
C SER A 125 -2.03 -9.94 -2.26
N THR A 126 -2.57 -10.46 -3.37
CA THR A 126 -3.83 -11.22 -3.34
C THR A 126 -3.80 -12.40 -2.36
N ALA A 127 -2.65 -13.06 -2.19
CA ALA A 127 -2.53 -14.18 -1.26
C ALA A 127 -2.62 -13.72 0.20
N ALA A 128 -2.03 -12.57 0.54
CA ALA A 128 -2.08 -12.03 1.91
C ALA A 128 -3.51 -11.66 2.29
N LEU A 129 -4.27 -11.09 1.35
CA LEU A 129 -5.67 -10.69 1.55
C LEU A 129 -6.63 -11.89 1.62
N ALA A 130 -6.30 -13.00 0.95
CA ALA A 130 -7.10 -14.21 1.02
C ALA A 130 -7.00 -14.90 2.40
N GLN A 131 -5.93 -14.63 3.16
CA GLN A 131 -5.72 -15.17 4.49
C GLN A 131 -6.56 -14.41 5.53
N LYS A 132 -7.57 -15.10 6.09
CA LYS A 132 -8.45 -14.55 7.11
C LYS A 132 -7.69 -14.17 8.37
N THR A 133 -8.13 -13.08 8.98
CA THR A 133 -7.74 -12.66 10.33
C THR A 133 -8.86 -13.00 11.31
N LEU A 134 -8.56 -12.99 12.61
CA LEU A 134 -9.62 -13.05 13.63
C LEU A 134 -10.47 -11.79 13.56
N ASP A 135 -11.74 -11.93 13.93
CA ASP A 135 -12.64 -10.78 14.10
C ASP A 135 -12.29 -10.02 15.38
N ARG A 136 -12.67 -8.75 15.45
CA ARG A 136 -12.36 -7.85 16.58
C ARG A 136 -13.19 -8.16 17.82
#